data_AF-A0A9E6AFI7-F1
#
_entry.id   AF-A0A9E6AFI7-F1
#
_cell.length_a   1.000
_cell.length_b   1.000
_cell.length_c   1.000
_cell.angle_alpha   90.00
_cell.angle_beta   90.00
_cell.angle_gamma   90.00
#
_symmetry.space_group_name_H-M   'P 1'
#
loop_
_entity.id
_entity.type
_entity.pdbx_description
1 polymer ?
#
loop_
_entity_poly.entity_id
_entity_poly.type
_entity_poly.pdbx_seq_one_letter_code
_entity_poly.pdbx_strand_id
1 'polypeptide(L)'
;MFAVLKTGGKQYKVRSGDVLQVEKLAADAGETVQFNEVLMIGGDSPVVGAPLVADAGVQAEVLDQIKGVKTINYVRRRRKHSSKRTKGHRQKLTLVKITEILAKGAEKSGVKAALGGTTAPAAVEAAPKKASSAKKAAPAKAAAAPSEKAKVATAKASEGSDDLKRLSGVGPALEKKLHAAGVTTFAQIAAWGEADIAEFDEKLSFKGRIEREGWVEQAQQIVNEG
;
A
#
# COMPACT_ATOMS: atom_id res chain seq x y z
N MET A 1 11.75 -30.77 11.64
CA MET A 1 12.51 -29.50 11.50
C MET A 1 11.72 -28.36 12.14
N PHE A 2 12.38 -27.42 12.82
CA PHE A 2 11.78 -26.21 13.39
C PHE A 2 12.76 -25.03 13.26
N ALA A 3 12.27 -23.79 13.40
CA ALA A 3 13.10 -22.60 13.44
C ALA A 3 12.73 -21.72 14.64
N VAL A 4 13.69 -20.94 15.13
CA VAL A 4 13.43 -19.83 16.05
C VAL A 4 13.62 -18.54 15.27
N LEU A 5 12.54 -17.85 14.96
CA LEU A 5 12.56 -16.58 14.24
C LEU A 5 12.31 -15.42 15.18
N LYS A 6 12.84 -14.25 14.84
CA LYS A 6 12.63 -13.00 15.55
C LYS A 6 11.75 -12.08 14.69
N THR A 7 10.65 -11.59 15.28
CA THR A 7 9.78 -10.61 14.63
C THR A 7 9.09 -9.75 15.67
N GLY A 8 8.90 -8.46 15.38
CA GLY A 8 8.25 -7.52 16.30
C GLY A 8 8.92 -7.43 17.68
N GLY A 9 10.23 -7.68 17.77
CA GLY A 9 10.98 -7.73 19.03
C GLY A 9 10.77 -8.98 19.87
N LYS A 10 10.02 -9.97 19.39
CA LYS A 10 9.75 -11.26 20.07
C LYS A 10 10.39 -12.40 19.31
N GLN A 11 10.66 -13.50 20.00
CA GLN A 11 11.17 -14.74 19.40
C GLN A 11 10.08 -15.81 19.42
N TYR A 12 9.93 -16.53 18.30
CA TYR A 12 8.93 -17.57 18.13
C TYR A 12 9.60 -18.84 17.64
N LYS A 13 9.30 -19.97 18.30
CA LYS A 13 9.62 -21.30 17.80
C LYS A 13 8.50 -21.75 16.88
N VAL A 14 8.84 -22.12 15.65
CA VAL A 14 7.84 -22.48 14.63
C VAL A 14 8.22 -23.75 13.87
N ARG A 15 7.20 -24.44 13.38
CA ARG A 15 7.27 -25.54 12.42
C ARG A 15 6.42 -25.22 11.19
N SER A 16 6.68 -25.91 10.08
CA SER A 16 5.79 -25.85 8.92
C SER A 16 4.37 -26.27 9.32
N GLY A 17 3.37 -25.50 8.87
CA GLY A 17 1.96 -25.67 9.21
C GLY A 17 1.48 -24.90 10.44
N ASP A 18 2.38 -24.39 11.29
CA ASP A 18 2.00 -23.65 12.49
C ASP A 18 1.34 -22.31 12.14
N VAL A 19 0.33 -21.93 12.92
CA VAL A 19 -0.33 -20.62 12.83
C VAL A 19 0.07 -19.79 14.03
N LEU A 20 0.59 -18.58 13.79
CA LEU A 20 1.03 -17.66 14.84
C LEU A 20 0.46 -16.26 14.66
N GLN A 21 0.25 -15.58 15.79
CA GLN A 21 -0.09 -14.16 15.84
C GLN A 21 1.16 -13.34 16.08
N VAL A 22 1.50 -12.49 15.12
CA VAL A 22 2.65 -11.59 15.17
C VAL A 22 2.22 -10.13 15.21
N GLU A 23 3.15 -9.23 15.52
CA GLU A 23 2.92 -7.79 15.38
C GLU A 23 2.53 -7.45 13.95
N LYS A 24 1.81 -6.33 13.78
CA LYS A 24 1.29 -5.92 12.47
C LYS A 24 2.40 -5.88 11.41
N LEU A 25 2.20 -6.61 10.31
CA LEU A 25 3.06 -6.60 9.12
C LEU A 25 2.53 -5.67 8.02
N ALA A 26 3.43 -5.19 7.17
CA ALA A 26 3.12 -4.42 5.96
C ALA A 26 2.80 -5.34 4.76
N ALA A 27 1.83 -6.23 4.96
CA ALA A 27 1.38 -7.22 3.98
C ALA A 27 -0.13 -7.43 4.11
N ASP A 28 -0.78 -7.73 2.99
CA ASP A 28 -2.21 -7.97 2.91
C ASP A 28 -2.53 -9.47 3.09
N ALA A 29 -3.79 -9.79 3.40
CA ALA A 29 -4.23 -11.18 3.53
C ALA A 29 -4.10 -11.93 2.19
N GLY A 30 -3.62 -13.17 2.23
CA GLY A 30 -3.28 -13.99 1.08
C GLY A 30 -1.87 -13.78 0.53
N GLU A 31 -1.13 -12.76 0.98
CA GLU A 31 0.26 -12.57 0.57
C GLU A 31 1.20 -13.57 1.25
N THR A 32 2.23 -14.02 0.53
CA THR A 32 3.34 -14.76 1.13
C THR A 32 4.45 -13.80 1.54
N VAL A 33 4.93 -13.94 2.77
CA VAL A 33 6.00 -13.13 3.36
C VAL A 33 7.12 -14.01 3.88
N GLN A 34 8.34 -13.47 3.89
CA GLN A 34 9.52 -14.16 4.39
C GLN A 34 10.13 -13.43 5.59
N PHE A 35 10.36 -14.17 6.67
CA PHE A 35 11.12 -13.72 7.84
C PHE A 35 12.59 -14.11 7.67
N ASN A 36 13.46 -13.10 7.54
CA ASN A 36 14.90 -13.30 7.35
C ASN A 36 15.69 -13.32 8.67
N GLU A 37 15.10 -12.82 9.77
CA GLU A 37 15.73 -12.87 11.10
C GLU A 37 15.51 -14.24 11.76
N VAL A 38 16.33 -15.23 11.37
CA VAL A 38 16.32 -16.59 11.94
C VAL A 38 17.51 -16.74 12.90
N LEU A 39 17.23 -17.09 14.15
CA LEU A 39 18.23 -17.26 15.21
C LEU A 39 18.75 -18.69 15.31
N MET A 40 17.91 -19.67 15.01
CA MET A 40 18.23 -21.09 15.12
C MET A 40 17.38 -21.91 14.16
N ILE A 41 17.96 -22.97 13.61
CA ILE A 41 17.23 -24.03 12.90
C ILE A 41 17.49 -25.33 13.64
N GLY A 42 16.42 -25.99 14.08
CA GLY A 42 16.46 -27.24 14.82
C GLY A 42 15.92 -28.43 14.03
N GLY A 43 16.46 -29.60 14.32
CA GLY A 43 16.20 -30.86 13.64
C GLY A 43 17.25 -31.87 14.08
N ASP A 44 17.62 -32.78 13.18
CA ASP A 44 18.61 -33.82 13.47
C ASP A 44 20.04 -33.25 13.65
N SER A 45 20.33 -32.12 13.00
CA SER A 45 21.58 -31.36 13.17
C SER A 45 21.26 -29.89 13.43
N PRO A 46 21.14 -29.48 14.71
CA PRO A 46 20.74 -28.12 15.05
C PRO A 46 21.84 -27.11 14.69
N VAL A 47 21.44 -26.01 14.04
CA VAL A 47 22.29 -24.87 13.67
C VAL A 47 21.85 -23.66 14.49
N VAL A 48 22.77 -23.10 15.26
CA VAL A 48 22.57 -21.88 16.05
C VAL A 48 23.31 -20.73 15.39
N GLY A 49 22.64 -19.60 15.20
CA GLY A 49 23.20 -18.40 14.59
C GLY A 49 24.11 -17.60 15.52
N ALA A 50 24.91 -16.71 14.94
CA ALA A 50 25.82 -15.80 15.66
C ALA A 50 25.82 -14.39 15.05
N PRO A 51 24.81 -13.54 15.29
CA PRO A 51 23.57 -13.78 16.05
C PRO A 51 22.45 -14.44 15.23
N LEU A 52 22.54 -14.39 13.89
CA LEU A 52 21.56 -14.97 12.97
C LEU A 52 22.18 -16.15 12.21
N VAL A 53 21.35 -17.05 11.69
CA VAL A 53 21.77 -18.09 10.74
C VAL A 53 21.82 -17.45 9.35
N ALA A 54 23.00 -17.45 8.72
CA ALA A 54 23.18 -16.85 7.40
C ALA A 54 22.33 -17.55 6.34
N ASP A 55 21.75 -16.77 5.43
CA ASP A 55 20.89 -17.21 4.32
C ASP A 55 19.66 -18.05 4.71
N ALA A 56 19.31 -18.09 5.99
CA ALA A 56 18.11 -18.76 6.48
C ALA A 56 16.87 -17.87 6.33
N GLY A 57 15.73 -18.50 6.10
CA GLY A 57 14.46 -17.78 5.94
C GLY A 57 13.29 -18.65 6.34
N VAL A 58 12.26 -18.04 6.93
CA VAL A 58 10.99 -18.72 7.21
C VAL A 58 9.92 -18.07 6.35
N GLN A 59 9.29 -18.84 5.49
CA GLN A 59 8.19 -18.37 4.65
C GLN A 59 6.86 -18.62 5.35
N ALA A 60 5.95 -17.68 5.19
CA ALA A 60 4.62 -17.74 5.78
C ALA A 60 3.59 -17.08 4.87
N GLU A 61 2.38 -17.62 4.90
CA GLU A 61 1.20 -17.00 4.29
C GLU A 61 0.51 -16.11 5.33
N VAL A 62 0.16 -14.89 4.94
CA VAL A 62 -0.66 -13.99 5.76
C VAL A 62 -2.12 -14.42 5.65
N LEU A 63 -2.69 -14.94 6.73
CA LEU A 63 -4.09 -15.37 6.72
C LEU A 63 -5.03 -14.18 6.89
N ASP A 64 -4.78 -13.32 7.88
CA ASP A 64 -5.66 -12.18 8.18
C ASP A 64 -4.97 -11.09 9.02
N GLN A 65 -5.52 -9.88 8.97
CA GLN A 65 -5.12 -8.72 9.77
C GLN A 65 -6.16 -8.47 10.88
N ILE A 66 -5.93 -9.03 12.06
CA ILE A 66 -6.89 -9.04 13.16
C ILE A 66 -6.62 -7.96 14.21
N LYS A 67 -7.63 -7.70 15.04
CA LYS A 67 -7.47 -6.93 16.28
C LYS A 67 -7.53 -7.90 17.45
N GLY A 68 -6.53 -7.85 18.32
CA GLY A 68 -6.47 -8.65 19.53
C GLY A 68 -7.62 -8.35 20.51
N VAL A 69 -7.58 -9.06 21.63
CA VAL A 69 -8.53 -8.88 22.73
C VAL A 69 -8.48 -7.44 23.24
N LYS A 70 -9.64 -6.88 23.60
CA LYS A 70 -9.72 -5.52 24.13
C LYS A 70 -9.17 -5.49 25.54
N THR A 71 -8.02 -4.86 25.73
CA THR A 71 -7.49 -4.52 27.05
C THR A 71 -8.08 -3.19 27.50
N ILE A 72 -8.47 -3.09 28.76
CA ILE A 72 -9.00 -1.85 29.33
C ILE A 72 -7.92 -1.21 30.19
N ASN A 73 -7.44 -0.03 29.79
CA ASN A 73 -6.65 0.82 30.65
C ASN A 73 -7.60 1.65 31.52
N TYR A 74 -7.54 1.42 32.83
CA TYR A 74 -8.35 2.12 33.80
C TYR A 74 -7.47 2.88 34.78
N VAL A 75 -7.60 4.20 34.79
CA VAL A 75 -6.85 5.10 35.67
C VAL A 75 -7.83 5.89 36.52
N ARG A 76 -7.65 5.86 37.84
CA ARG A 76 -8.44 6.65 38.78
C ARG A 76 -7.58 7.04 39.97
N ARG A 77 -7.59 8.33 40.32
CA ARG A 77 -6.92 8.82 41.53
C ARG A 77 -7.90 8.86 42.70
N ARG A 78 -7.47 8.37 43.86
CA ARG A 78 -8.28 8.34 45.08
C ARG A 78 -8.67 9.78 45.47
N ARG A 79 -9.92 9.98 45.91
CA ARG A 79 -10.49 11.28 46.36
C ARG A 79 -10.51 12.40 45.31
N LYS A 80 -10.32 12.09 44.02
CA LYS A 80 -10.49 13.04 42.91
C LYS A 80 -11.62 12.55 42.01
N HIS A 81 -12.85 13.02 42.26
CA HIS A 81 -14.07 12.49 41.64
C HIS A 81 -14.09 12.61 40.10
N SER A 82 -13.45 13.63 39.52
CA SER A 82 -13.33 13.83 38.07
C SER A 82 -12.15 13.11 37.39
N SER A 83 -11.32 12.40 38.16
CA SER A 83 -10.06 11.79 37.66
C SER A 83 -10.21 10.42 37.00
N LYS A 84 -11.41 9.82 37.02
CA LYS A 84 -11.67 8.51 36.42
C LYS A 84 -11.52 8.60 34.90
N ARG A 85 -10.68 7.74 34.32
CA ARG A 85 -10.46 7.59 32.87
C ARG A 85 -10.43 6.09 32.53
N THR A 86 -11.27 5.69 31.59
CA THR A 86 -11.31 4.32 31.06
C THR A 86 -11.07 4.38 29.57
N LYS A 87 -9.96 3.82 29.08
CA LYS A 87 -9.63 3.75 27.65
C LYS A 87 -9.46 2.29 27.23
N GLY A 88 -10.18 1.88 26.19
CA GLY A 88 -9.95 0.59 25.57
C GLY A 88 -8.76 0.63 24.60
N HIS A 89 -7.94 -0.41 24.60
CA HIS A 89 -6.91 -0.65 23.60
C HIS A 89 -7.16 -2.01 22.94
N ARG A 90 -6.94 -2.11 21.63
CA ARG A 90 -6.88 -3.37 20.89
C ARG A 90 -5.64 -3.34 20.03
N GLN A 91 -4.74 -4.28 20.25
CA GLN A 91 -3.53 -4.40 19.46
C GLN A 91 -3.89 -4.89 18.05
N LYS A 92 -3.26 -4.32 17.02
CA LYS A 92 -3.35 -4.83 15.66
C LYS A 92 -2.32 -5.95 15.51
N LEU A 93 -2.77 -7.12 15.08
CA LEU A 93 -1.95 -8.32 14.93
C LEU A 93 -2.14 -8.86 13.53
N THR A 94 -1.13 -9.57 13.03
CA THR A 94 -1.21 -10.31 11.78
C THR A 94 -1.21 -11.79 12.11
N LEU A 95 -2.18 -12.53 11.59
CA LEU A 95 -2.24 -13.98 11.68
C LEU A 95 -1.48 -14.55 10.48
N VAL A 96 -0.45 -15.34 10.73
CA VAL A 96 0.36 -15.95 9.67
C VAL A 96 0.44 -17.46 9.87
N LYS A 97 0.48 -18.20 8.77
CA LYS A 97 0.71 -19.64 8.73
C LYS A 97 2.07 -19.92 8.13
N ILE A 98 2.93 -20.65 8.83
CA ILE A 98 4.25 -21.01 8.31
C ILE A 98 4.08 -22.06 7.20
N THR A 99 4.66 -21.77 6.04
CA THR A 99 4.65 -22.67 4.88
C THR A 99 5.92 -23.49 4.86
N GLU A 100 7.08 -22.83 4.87
CA GLU A 100 8.38 -23.48 4.68
C GLU A 100 9.48 -22.86 5.55
N ILE A 101 10.46 -23.68 5.91
CA ILE A 101 11.67 -23.26 6.62
C ILE A 101 12.87 -23.54 5.72
N LEU A 102 13.50 -22.48 5.22
CA LEU A 102 14.68 -22.53 4.38
C LEU A 102 15.94 -22.46 5.26
N ALA A 103 16.77 -23.50 5.20
CA ALA A 103 18.05 -23.51 5.90
C ALA A 103 19.12 -22.65 5.22
N LYS A 104 19.03 -22.51 3.89
CA LYS A 104 19.89 -21.67 3.04
C LYS A 104 19.06 -21.20 1.83
N GLY A 105 19.53 -20.14 1.16
CA GLY A 105 18.94 -19.66 -0.09
C GLY A 105 17.74 -18.74 0.08
N ALA A 106 17.50 -18.22 1.28
CA ALA A 106 16.42 -17.28 1.56
C ALA A 106 16.46 -16.03 0.66
N GLU A 107 17.65 -15.51 0.33
CA GLU A 107 17.77 -14.33 -0.53
C GLU A 107 17.31 -14.57 -1.97
N LYS A 108 17.32 -15.83 -2.43
CA LYS A 108 16.98 -16.21 -3.81
C LYS A 108 15.50 -16.57 -3.98
N SER A 109 14.71 -16.58 -2.91
CA SER A 109 13.33 -17.04 -2.94
C SER A 109 12.38 -16.10 -3.70
N GLY A 110 12.76 -14.83 -3.89
CA GLY A 110 11.91 -13.82 -4.52
C GLY A 110 10.66 -13.45 -3.70
N VAL A 111 10.53 -13.95 -2.47
CA VAL A 111 9.38 -13.69 -1.59
C VAL A 111 9.53 -12.35 -0.89
N LYS A 112 8.40 -11.62 -0.76
CA LYS A 112 8.34 -10.31 -0.08
C LYS A 112 8.83 -10.42 1.38
N ALA A 113 9.74 -9.55 1.78
CA ALA A 113 10.22 -9.53 3.16
C ALA A 113 9.13 -9.09 4.15
N ALA A 114 9.06 -9.75 5.30
CA ALA A 114 8.11 -9.43 6.37
C ALA A 114 8.55 -8.18 7.15
N LEU A 115 8.15 -7.00 6.69
CA LEU A 115 8.44 -5.72 7.34
C LEU A 115 7.35 -5.32 8.35
N GLY A 116 7.77 -4.71 9.46
CA GLY A 116 6.88 -4.22 10.52
C GLY A 116 6.05 -3.00 10.07
N GLY A 117 4.73 -3.09 10.24
CA GLY A 117 3.75 -2.06 9.83
C GLY A 117 3.73 -0.79 10.68
N THR A 118 4.74 -0.58 11.54
CA THR A 118 4.95 0.67 12.30
C THR A 118 5.90 1.64 11.61
N THR A 119 6.57 1.23 10.53
CA THR A 119 7.29 2.15 9.63
C THR A 119 6.31 2.69 8.58
N ALA A 120 5.47 3.63 9.01
CA ALA A 120 4.85 4.57 8.08
C ALA A 120 5.80 5.74 7.87
N PRO A 121 6.09 6.19 6.63
CA PRO A 121 6.57 7.54 6.43
C PRO A 121 5.49 8.50 6.93
N ALA A 122 5.90 9.51 7.70
CA ALA A 122 5.01 10.53 8.21
C ALA A 122 4.44 11.37 7.05
N ALA A 123 3.11 11.41 6.93
CA ALA A 123 2.36 12.52 6.33
C ALA A 123 0.91 12.52 6.88
N VAL A 124 0.73 13.42 7.86
CA VAL A 124 -0.43 14.23 8.24
C VAL A 124 -1.81 14.05 7.57
N GLU A 125 -2.83 14.01 8.45
CA GLU A 125 -4.22 14.53 8.36
C GLU A 125 -5.21 13.93 7.32
N ALA A 126 -6.51 13.71 7.59
CA ALA A 126 -7.41 14.17 8.65
C ALA A 126 -8.56 13.16 8.93
N ALA A 127 -9.26 13.41 10.04
CA ALA A 127 -10.24 12.59 10.74
C ALA A 127 -11.68 12.60 10.10
N PRO A 128 -12.65 11.84 10.65
CA PRO A 128 -13.77 11.21 9.95
C PRO A 128 -15.08 12.04 9.93
N LYS A 129 -15.99 11.74 8.99
CA LYS A 129 -17.39 12.19 9.01
C LYS A 129 -18.38 11.02 9.20
N LYS A 130 -19.21 11.13 10.25
CA LYS A 130 -20.54 10.52 10.48
C LYS A 130 -21.38 11.71 10.98
N ALA A 131 -22.61 12.04 10.62
CA ALA A 131 -23.69 11.39 9.88
C ALA A 131 -24.65 12.49 9.36
N SER A 132 -25.50 12.19 8.38
CA SER A 132 -26.90 12.65 8.42
C SER A 132 -27.77 11.75 7.54
N SER A 133 -28.98 11.48 8.04
CA SER A 133 -30.03 10.64 7.48
C SER A 133 -31.23 11.49 7.06
N ALA A 134 -32.00 10.97 6.09
CA ALA A 134 -33.27 11.47 5.53
C ALA A 134 -33.13 12.70 4.60
N LYS A 135 -33.68 12.70 3.37
CA LYS A 135 -35.10 12.43 3.04
C LYS A 135 -35.31 12.41 1.52
N LYS A 136 -36.11 11.43 1.07
CA LYS A 136 -37.03 11.40 -0.09
C LYS A 136 -36.49 11.08 -1.50
N ALA A 137 -37.02 9.99 -2.03
CA ALA A 137 -36.92 9.48 -3.38
C ALA A 137 -38.04 10.01 -4.31
N ALA A 138 -37.83 9.74 -5.61
CA ALA A 138 -38.71 9.79 -6.80
C ALA A 138 -38.54 11.01 -7.73
N PRO A 139 -38.70 10.84 -9.07
CA PRO A 139 -37.75 10.20 -9.98
C PRO A 139 -37.48 11.01 -11.27
N ALA A 140 -36.53 10.51 -12.08
CA ALA A 140 -36.09 11.04 -13.38
C ALA A 140 -37.15 10.97 -14.51
N LYS A 141 -37.03 11.90 -15.48
CA LYS A 141 -37.38 11.75 -16.92
C LYS A 141 -36.75 12.95 -17.69
N ALA A 142 -35.62 12.79 -18.41
CA ALA A 142 -35.38 12.23 -19.75
C ALA A 142 -35.52 13.23 -20.91
N ALA A 143 -34.41 13.43 -21.66
CA ALA A 143 -34.25 13.80 -23.09
C ALA A 143 -32.85 14.44 -23.27
N ALA A 144 -32.03 14.26 -24.31
CA ALA A 144 -31.96 13.40 -25.49
C ALA A 144 -30.52 13.55 -26.06
N ALA A 145 -30.05 12.54 -26.80
CA ALA A 145 -28.74 12.43 -27.49
C ALA A 145 -28.69 13.27 -28.81
N PRO A 146 -27.76 13.03 -29.77
CA PRO A 146 -26.28 13.00 -29.80
C PRO A 146 -25.68 13.85 -30.98
N SER A 147 -24.36 14.13 -31.00
CA SER A 147 -23.60 14.43 -32.25
C SER A 147 -22.09 14.24 -31.98
N GLU A 148 -21.45 13.18 -32.45
CA GLU A 148 -20.88 12.96 -33.80
C GLU A 148 -19.46 13.54 -33.99
N LYS A 149 -18.49 12.61 -33.95
CA LYS A 149 -17.24 12.48 -34.73
C LYS A 149 -16.57 13.74 -35.28
N ALA A 150 -15.30 13.91 -34.90
CA ALA A 150 -14.28 14.42 -35.81
C ALA A 150 -13.01 13.56 -35.74
N LYS A 151 -12.60 13.05 -36.90
CA LYS A 151 -11.40 12.27 -37.18
C LYS A 151 -10.27 13.24 -37.60
N VAL A 152 -9.08 12.97 -37.08
CA VAL A 152 -7.74 13.14 -37.70
C VAL A 152 -7.24 14.57 -37.98
N ALA A 153 -6.10 14.90 -37.34
CA ALA A 153 -5.02 15.64 -38.00
C ALA A 153 -3.66 15.19 -37.43
N THR A 154 -2.97 14.36 -38.19
CA THR A 154 -1.51 14.18 -38.11
C THR A 154 -0.85 15.46 -38.62
N ALA A 155 -0.06 16.14 -37.78
CA ALA A 155 0.91 17.12 -38.23
C ALA A 155 2.11 17.23 -37.27
N LYS A 156 3.23 16.70 -37.77
CA LYS A 156 4.61 17.18 -37.67
C LYS A 156 5.27 17.36 -36.28
N ALA A 157 6.31 16.55 -36.12
CA ALA A 157 7.41 16.73 -35.18
C ALA A 157 7.96 18.16 -35.21
N SER A 158 8.00 18.76 -34.03
CA SER A 158 8.94 19.81 -33.65
C SER A 158 9.53 19.39 -32.30
N GLU A 159 10.83 19.62 -32.14
CA GLU A 159 11.59 19.33 -30.92
C GLU A 159 10.95 20.02 -29.72
N GLY A 160 10.19 19.27 -28.92
CA GLY A 160 9.38 19.86 -27.85
C GLY A 160 8.97 18.79 -26.86
N SER A 161 9.88 18.40 -25.98
CA SER A 161 9.50 17.73 -24.74
C SER A 161 9.24 18.80 -23.69
N ASP A 162 8.02 18.86 -23.18
CA ASP A 162 7.65 19.76 -22.09
C ASP A 162 8.19 19.23 -20.74
N ASP A 163 8.48 20.13 -19.80
CA ASP A 163 8.86 19.73 -18.43
C ASP A 163 7.61 19.33 -17.63
N LEU A 164 7.18 18.07 -17.77
CA LEU A 164 5.96 17.56 -17.15
C LEU A 164 5.93 17.66 -15.62
N LYS A 165 7.07 17.97 -14.97
CA LYS A 165 7.16 18.27 -13.52
C LYS A 165 6.36 19.49 -13.10
N ARG A 166 5.89 20.34 -14.04
CA ARG A 166 5.01 21.48 -13.73
C ARG A 166 3.61 21.05 -13.29
N LEU A 167 3.20 19.79 -13.55
CA LEU A 167 1.95 19.23 -13.04
C LEU A 167 2.11 18.79 -11.58
N SER A 168 1.11 19.11 -10.76
CA SER A 168 1.12 18.76 -9.33
C SER A 168 1.21 17.24 -9.14
N GLY A 169 2.24 16.77 -8.43
CA GLY A 169 2.42 15.36 -8.15
C GLY A 169 3.14 14.55 -9.24
N VAL A 170 3.58 15.18 -10.33
CA VAL A 170 4.51 14.59 -11.31
C VAL A 170 5.96 14.84 -10.85
N GLY A 171 6.58 13.85 -10.24
CA GLY A 171 8.01 13.89 -9.89
C GLY A 171 8.92 13.34 -11.01
N PRO A 172 10.26 13.49 -10.89
CA PRO A 172 11.22 13.04 -11.92
C PRO A 172 11.12 11.55 -12.29
N ALA A 173 10.70 10.70 -11.35
CA ALA A 173 10.49 9.28 -11.60
C ALA A 173 9.21 8.99 -12.41
N LEU A 174 8.17 9.82 -12.27
CA LEU A 174 6.91 9.70 -12.99
C LEU A 174 7.03 10.30 -14.39
N GLU A 175 7.70 11.44 -14.51
CA GLU A 175 8.06 12.04 -15.80
C GLU A 175 8.83 11.04 -16.67
N LYS A 176 9.84 10.35 -16.13
CA LYS A 176 10.55 9.29 -16.86
C LYS A 176 9.64 8.17 -17.34
N LYS A 177 8.62 7.80 -16.55
CA LYS A 177 7.63 6.78 -16.93
C LYS A 177 6.66 7.30 -18.00
N LEU A 178 6.25 8.56 -17.93
CA LEU A 178 5.41 9.22 -18.93
C LEU A 178 6.16 9.33 -20.27
N HIS A 179 7.42 9.78 -20.24
CA HIS A 179 8.28 9.87 -21.42
C HIS A 179 8.53 8.47 -22.02
N ALA A 180 8.75 7.46 -21.18
CA ALA A 180 8.89 6.07 -21.64
C ALA A 180 7.59 5.51 -22.24
N ALA A 181 6.43 6.01 -21.82
CA ALA A 181 5.12 5.69 -22.38
C ALA A 181 4.77 6.53 -23.62
N GLY A 182 5.67 7.40 -24.08
CA GLY A 182 5.49 8.27 -25.25
C GLY A 182 4.76 9.58 -24.96
N VAL A 183 4.40 9.84 -23.70
CA VAL A 183 3.74 11.08 -23.26
C VAL A 183 4.83 12.10 -22.94
N THR A 184 4.98 13.11 -23.78
CA THR A 184 6.13 14.05 -23.75
C THR A 184 5.72 15.51 -23.76
N THR A 185 4.43 15.82 -23.93
CA THR A 185 3.91 17.20 -23.99
C THR A 185 2.67 17.39 -23.13
N PHE A 186 2.42 18.63 -22.66
CA PHE A 186 1.19 18.97 -21.94
C PHE A 186 -0.05 18.85 -22.83
N ALA A 187 0.08 19.14 -24.13
CA ALA A 187 -1.02 19.00 -25.09
C ALA A 187 -1.56 17.58 -25.18
N GLN A 188 -0.71 16.56 -25.03
CA GLN A 188 -1.13 15.15 -25.01
C GLN A 188 -1.94 14.82 -23.75
N ILE A 189 -1.52 15.33 -22.58
CA ILE A 189 -2.22 15.11 -21.30
C ILE A 189 -3.54 15.88 -21.27
N ALA A 190 -3.57 17.10 -21.81
CA ALA A 190 -4.76 17.93 -21.91
C ALA A 190 -5.87 17.32 -22.80
N ALA A 191 -5.49 16.46 -23.74
CA ALA A 191 -6.40 15.79 -24.67
C ALA A 191 -6.93 14.44 -24.15
N TRP A 192 -6.50 13.97 -22.96
CA TRP A 192 -6.96 12.71 -22.40
C TRP A 192 -8.44 12.76 -22.01
N GLY A 193 -9.21 11.77 -22.48
CA GLY A 193 -10.54 11.49 -21.97
C GLY A 193 -10.53 10.53 -20.78
N GLU A 194 -11.71 10.29 -20.19
CA GLU A 194 -11.87 9.37 -19.04
C GLU A 194 -11.31 7.96 -19.32
N ALA A 195 -11.40 7.49 -20.58
CA ALA A 195 -10.87 6.20 -20.99
C ALA A 195 -9.32 6.18 -21.04
N ASP A 196 -8.71 7.25 -21.55
CA ASP A 196 -7.24 7.37 -21.62
C ASP A 196 -6.66 7.51 -20.22
N ILE A 197 -7.33 8.27 -19.35
CA ILE A 197 -6.95 8.43 -17.95
C ILE A 197 -6.93 7.07 -17.25
N ALA A 198 -7.97 6.25 -17.42
CA ALA A 198 -8.04 4.91 -16.84
C ALA A 198 -6.95 3.98 -17.40
N GLU A 199 -6.70 4.00 -18.71
CA GLU A 199 -5.65 3.18 -19.33
C GLU A 199 -4.26 3.57 -18.82
N PHE A 200 -3.92 4.86 -18.79
CA PHE A 200 -2.62 5.32 -18.31
C PHE A 200 -2.48 5.16 -16.79
N ASP A 201 -3.56 5.28 -16.01
CA ASP A 201 -3.54 5.05 -14.57
C ASP A 201 -3.25 3.58 -14.21
N GLU A 202 -3.84 2.64 -14.94
CA GLU A 202 -3.60 1.21 -14.76
C GLU A 202 -2.21 0.80 -15.29
N LYS A 203 -1.90 1.19 -16.54
CA LYS A 203 -0.66 0.83 -17.26
C LYS A 203 0.60 1.32 -16.57
N LEU A 204 0.55 2.51 -15.97
CA LEU A 204 1.68 3.10 -15.25
C LEU A 204 1.52 3.05 -13.72
N SER A 205 0.47 2.39 -13.24
CA SER A 205 0.15 2.17 -11.83
C SER A 205 0.12 3.46 -11.01
N PHE A 206 -0.55 4.49 -11.54
CA PHE A 206 -0.66 5.81 -10.91
C PHE A 206 -1.70 5.86 -9.77
N LYS A 207 -2.58 4.84 -9.65
CA LYS A 207 -3.52 4.63 -8.53
C LYS A 207 -4.51 5.78 -8.31
N GLY A 208 -5.22 6.15 -9.37
CA GLY A 208 -6.20 7.25 -9.43
C GLY A 208 -5.56 8.63 -9.27
N ARG A 209 -4.24 8.77 -9.48
CA ARG A 209 -3.54 10.03 -9.23
C ARG A 209 -3.81 11.07 -10.30
N ILE A 210 -3.95 10.63 -11.56
CA ILE A 210 -4.24 11.53 -12.69
C ILE A 210 -5.53 12.32 -12.41
N GLU A 211 -6.57 11.64 -11.91
CA GLU A 211 -7.86 12.26 -11.56
C GLU A 211 -7.80 13.07 -10.27
N ARG A 212 -7.21 12.51 -9.20
CA ARG A 212 -7.17 13.18 -7.89
C ARG A 212 -6.40 14.49 -7.91
N GLU A 213 -5.31 14.54 -8.66
CA GLU A 213 -4.46 15.72 -8.78
C GLU A 213 -4.85 16.61 -9.96
N GLY A 214 -5.89 16.25 -10.72
CA GLY A 214 -6.44 17.08 -11.80
C GLY A 214 -5.44 17.36 -12.93
N TRP A 215 -4.66 16.36 -13.36
CA TRP A 215 -3.57 16.57 -14.33
C TRP A 215 -4.04 17.09 -15.68
N VAL A 216 -5.22 16.65 -16.14
CA VAL A 216 -5.81 17.08 -17.41
C VAL A 216 -6.21 18.55 -17.36
N GLU A 217 -6.85 18.99 -16.28
CA GLU A 217 -7.24 20.39 -16.08
C GLU A 217 -6.02 21.32 -15.97
N GLN A 218 -4.99 20.89 -15.25
CA GLN A 218 -3.74 21.64 -15.13
C GLN A 218 -2.97 21.71 -16.45
N ALA A 219 -2.92 20.62 -17.21
CA ALA A 219 -2.29 20.60 -18.53
C ALA A 219 -3.04 21.53 -19.51
N GLN A 220 -4.37 21.53 -19.48
CA GLN A 220 -5.19 22.47 -20.27
C GLN A 220 -4.91 23.92 -19.88
N GLN A 221 -4.79 24.22 -18.58
CA GLN A 221 -4.46 25.56 -18.12
C GLN A 221 -3.05 26.00 -18.60
N ILE A 222 -2.05 25.13 -18.48
CA ILE A 222 -0.67 25.44 -18.92
C ILE A 222 -0.58 25.64 -20.43
N VAL A 223 -1.35 24.88 -21.22
CA VAL A 223 -1.41 25.03 -22.69
C VAL A 223 -2.15 26.30 -23.11
N ASN A 224 -3.11 26.77 -22.32
CA ASN A 224 -3.86 28.00 -22.61
C ASN A 224 -3.14 29.28 -22.12
N GLU A 225 -2.24 29.17 -21.14
CA GLU A 225 -1.45 30.28 -20.58
C GLU A 225 -0.09 30.49 -21.27
N GLY A 226 0.35 29.54 -22.11
CA GLY A 226 1.62 29.59 -22.87
C GLY A 226 1.42 29.80 -24.35
#